data_AF-A0A6G1YV71-F1
#
_entry.id   AF-A0A6G1YV71-F1
#
_cell.length_a   1.000
_cell.length_b   1.000
_cell.length_c   1.000
_cell.angle_alpha   90.00
_cell.angle_beta   90.00
_cell.angle_gamma   90.00
#
_symmetry.space_group_name_H-M   'P 1'
#
loop_
_entity.id
_entity.type
_entity.pdbx_description
1 polymer ?
#
loop_
_entity_poly.entity_id
_entity_poly.type
_entity_poly.pdbx_seq_one_letter_code
_entity_poly.pdbx_strand_id
1 'polypeptide(L)'
;MKRVLLSSFHSSVIDALMKEDYEPENILSFDSHLDVDIVGALETVWNAVRGYNGYDKGLHFALTDSAIHMLARKWFPNTEIKIVTPRVCMEGEVKAESYWLKQLDISLALSPPKDIVSFATLVNNDTVIDVDFDYLGDLQNEIYIPRMGPDYKPYEFGSLERLLRLIRATKPDLITCSEATIAALNDPNSKTNYFLGKLRNMGYEIKKHFLFSSDEEAIARLVIIRRFSIYLENNSSSEPDRSLDEIEDAANEFFAG
;
A
#
# COMPACT_ATOMS: atom_id res chain seq x y z
N MET A 1 -20.36 -12.57 -2.63
CA MET A 1 -19.70 -13.56 -1.73
C MET A 1 -18.59 -12.82 -1.03
N LYS A 2 -18.48 -12.94 0.30
CA LYS A 2 -17.50 -12.19 1.08
C LYS A 2 -16.11 -12.76 0.92
N ARG A 3 -15.14 -11.93 0.56
CA ARG A 3 -13.78 -12.36 0.26
C ARG A 3 -12.73 -11.38 0.75
N VAL A 4 -11.55 -11.94 1.04
CA VAL A 4 -10.32 -11.20 1.31
C VAL A 4 -9.34 -11.55 0.20
N LEU A 5 -8.79 -10.55 -0.47
CA LEU A 5 -7.66 -10.72 -1.39
C LEU A 5 -6.39 -10.40 -0.64
N LEU A 6 -5.54 -11.40 -0.48
CA LEU A 6 -4.28 -11.30 0.25
C LEU A 6 -3.12 -11.29 -0.74
N SER A 7 -2.22 -10.33 -0.57
CA SER A 7 -1.04 -10.18 -1.40
C SER A 7 0.20 -9.71 -0.62
N SER A 8 1.38 -9.82 -1.24
CA SER A 8 2.65 -9.43 -0.62
C SER A 8 2.93 -7.94 -0.64
N PHE A 9 2.56 -7.21 -1.70
CA PHE A 9 2.82 -5.77 -1.85
C PHE A 9 1.52 -5.01 -2.06
N HIS A 10 1.44 -3.78 -1.58
CA HIS A 10 0.22 -2.97 -1.63
C HIS A 10 -0.30 -2.79 -3.05
N SER A 11 0.62 -2.55 -3.98
CA SER A 11 0.31 -2.30 -5.37
C SER A 11 -0.37 -3.42 -6.11
N SER A 12 -0.24 -4.65 -5.61
CA SER A 12 -0.93 -5.80 -6.16
C SER A 12 -2.44 -5.76 -5.96
N VAL A 13 -2.96 -4.90 -5.08
CA VAL A 13 -4.40 -4.67 -4.86
C VAL A 13 -5.07 -4.19 -6.14
N ILE A 14 -4.42 -3.31 -6.92
CA ILE A 14 -4.97 -2.83 -8.19
C ILE A 14 -5.03 -3.96 -9.22
N ASP A 15 -3.98 -4.79 -9.33
CA ASP A 15 -4.01 -6.00 -10.18
C ASP A 15 -5.11 -6.97 -9.71
N ALA A 16 -5.41 -7.04 -8.42
CA ALA A 16 -6.44 -7.90 -7.86
C ALA A 16 -7.84 -7.43 -8.28
N LEU A 17 -8.14 -6.15 -8.10
CA LEU A 17 -9.41 -5.54 -8.51
C LEU A 17 -9.61 -5.60 -10.02
N MET A 18 -8.58 -5.27 -10.81
CA MET A 18 -8.64 -5.32 -12.27
C MET A 18 -8.91 -6.73 -12.82
N LYS A 19 -8.29 -7.78 -12.25
CA LYS A 19 -8.54 -9.17 -12.70
C LYS A 19 -9.95 -9.65 -12.41
N GLU A 20 -10.63 -9.04 -11.47
CA GLU A 20 -12.01 -9.36 -11.13
C GLU A 20 -13.02 -8.54 -11.95
N ASP A 21 -12.55 -7.67 -12.84
CA ASP A 21 -13.37 -6.74 -13.63
C ASP A 21 -14.33 -5.94 -12.73
N TYR A 22 -13.78 -5.46 -11.61
CA TYR A 22 -14.53 -4.81 -10.54
C TYR A 22 -13.96 -3.40 -10.27
N GLU A 23 -14.74 -2.37 -10.61
CA GLU A 23 -14.50 -0.97 -10.24
C GLU A 23 -15.49 -0.61 -9.11
N PRO A 24 -15.02 -0.49 -7.85
CA PRO A 24 -15.89 -0.17 -6.73
C PRO A 24 -16.31 1.31 -6.73
N GLU A 25 -17.48 1.65 -6.20
CA GLU A 25 -17.85 3.05 -5.97
C GLU A 25 -16.89 3.74 -4.99
N ASN A 26 -16.36 3.00 -4.00
CA ASN A 26 -15.53 3.55 -2.93
C ASN A 26 -14.35 2.62 -2.59
N ILE A 27 -13.17 3.20 -2.38
CA ILE A 27 -12.03 2.55 -1.73
C ILE A 27 -11.71 3.33 -0.45
N LEU A 28 -11.83 2.65 0.68
CA LEU A 28 -11.34 3.14 1.97
C LEU A 28 -10.03 2.40 2.28
N SER A 29 -8.92 3.05 1.98
CA SER A 29 -7.57 2.51 2.16
C SER A 29 -7.02 2.91 3.53
N PHE A 30 -6.49 1.93 4.26
CA PHE A 30 -5.78 2.10 5.52
C PHE A 30 -4.30 1.87 5.25
N ASP A 31 -3.55 2.96 5.20
CA ASP A 31 -2.17 2.98 4.69
C ASP A 31 -1.31 3.84 5.62
N SER A 32 -0.05 3.46 5.84
CA SER A 32 0.85 4.29 6.63
C SER A 32 1.28 5.57 5.91
N HIS A 33 1.24 5.67 4.57
CA HIS A 33 1.71 6.86 3.84
C HIS A 33 0.97 7.09 2.51
N LEU A 34 1.32 8.18 1.82
CA LEU A 34 0.90 8.44 0.45
C LEU A 34 2.04 8.09 -0.51
N ASP A 35 1.93 6.98 -1.23
CA ASP A 35 2.91 6.58 -2.23
C ASP A 35 2.84 7.39 -3.54
N VAL A 36 3.70 8.40 -3.65
CA VAL A 36 3.74 9.35 -4.78
C VAL A 36 5.17 9.64 -5.30
N ASP A 37 6.16 8.83 -4.95
CA ASP A 37 7.58 9.14 -5.17
C ASP A 37 7.99 9.25 -6.64
N ILE A 38 7.34 8.49 -7.52
CA ILE A 38 7.64 8.44 -8.97
C ILE A 38 6.47 8.91 -9.84
N VAL A 39 5.61 9.77 -9.27
CA VAL A 39 4.42 10.27 -9.98
C VAL A 39 4.80 10.95 -11.28
N GLY A 40 4.10 10.58 -12.35
CA GLY A 40 4.30 11.08 -13.71
C GLY A 40 5.44 10.41 -14.49
N ALA A 41 6.42 9.80 -13.82
CA ALA A 41 7.54 9.10 -14.46
C ALA A 41 7.37 7.56 -14.48
N LEU A 42 6.33 7.02 -13.84
CA LEU A 42 6.14 5.59 -13.66
C LEU A 42 6.29 4.76 -14.94
N GLU A 43 5.72 5.20 -16.07
CA GLU A 43 5.82 4.45 -17.33
C GLU A 43 7.26 4.35 -17.83
N THR A 44 8.01 5.45 -17.76
CA THR A 44 9.41 5.50 -18.16
C THR A 44 10.30 4.70 -17.21
N VAL A 45 10.13 4.86 -15.89
CA VAL A 45 10.86 4.06 -14.89
C VAL A 45 10.57 2.58 -15.09
N TRP A 46 9.31 2.23 -15.34
CA TRP A 46 8.92 0.86 -15.63
C TRP A 46 9.55 0.31 -16.91
N ASN A 47 9.63 1.12 -17.97
CA ASN A 47 10.32 0.75 -19.20
C ASN A 47 11.80 0.45 -18.96
N ALA A 48 12.48 1.28 -18.16
CA ALA A 48 13.87 1.06 -17.77
C ALA A 48 14.03 -0.24 -16.96
N VAL A 49 13.18 -0.46 -15.95
CA VAL A 49 13.17 -1.70 -15.14
C VAL A 49 12.95 -2.95 -15.99
N ARG A 50 12.04 -2.91 -16.97
CA ARG A 50 11.84 -4.02 -17.91
C ARG A 50 13.07 -4.30 -18.78
N GLY A 51 13.84 -3.26 -19.12
CA GLY A 51 15.09 -3.40 -19.85
C GLY A 51 16.18 -4.10 -19.05
N TYR A 52 16.25 -3.83 -17.74
CA TYR A 52 17.29 -4.34 -16.84
C TYR A 52 17.31 -5.88 -16.70
N ASN A 53 16.14 -6.48 -16.46
CA ASN A 53 16.04 -7.93 -16.17
C ASN A 53 14.91 -8.63 -16.93
N GLY A 54 14.37 -8.00 -17.98
CA GLY A 54 13.12 -8.44 -18.59
C GLY A 54 11.92 -8.19 -17.67
N TYR A 55 10.77 -8.75 -18.01
CA TYR A 55 9.57 -8.62 -17.20
C TYR A 55 9.63 -9.53 -15.96
N ASP A 56 9.84 -8.94 -14.78
CA ASP A 56 9.66 -9.56 -13.46
C ASP A 56 8.42 -8.96 -12.79
N LYS A 57 7.41 -9.80 -12.51
CA LYS A 57 6.15 -9.36 -11.90
C LYS A 57 6.31 -8.90 -10.45
N GLY A 58 7.21 -9.51 -9.68
CA GLY A 58 7.48 -9.09 -8.31
C GLY A 58 8.19 -7.74 -8.27
N LEU A 59 9.12 -7.51 -9.20
CA LEU A 59 9.79 -6.22 -9.33
C LEU A 59 8.84 -5.13 -9.85
N HIS A 60 7.90 -5.49 -10.73
CA HIS A 60 6.81 -4.60 -11.13
C HIS A 60 6.03 -4.10 -9.91
N PHE A 61 5.58 -5.01 -9.05
CA PHE A 61 4.85 -4.63 -7.85
C PHE A 61 5.70 -3.84 -6.86
N ALA A 62 6.95 -4.23 -6.62
CA ALA A 62 7.84 -3.44 -5.76
C ALA A 62 8.03 -2.01 -6.27
N LEU A 63 8.11 -1.81 -7.59
CA LEU A 63 8.20 -0.48 -8.18
C LEU A 63 6.89 0.28 -8.01
N THR A 64 5.75 -0.35 -8.33
CA THR A 64 4.45 0.30 -8.34
C THR A 64 3.88 0.58 -6.95
N ASP A 65 4.42 -0.04 -5.89
CA ASP A 65 4.10 0.30 -4.49
C ASP A 65 4.25 1.80 -4.28
N SER A 66 5.41 2.35 -4.65
CA SER A 66 5.76 3.78 -4.54
C SER A 66 4.89 4.74 -5.39
N ALA A 67 3.89 4.23 -6.10
CA ALA A 67 2.97 5.01 -6.93
C ALA A 67 1.53 4.49 -6.89
N ILE A 68 1.17 3.68 -5.89
CA ILE A 68 -0.07 2.91 -5.93
C ILE A 68 -1.32 3.78 -5.91
N HIS A 69 -1.32 4.85 -5.14
CA HIS A 69 -2.46 5.77 -5.06
C HIS A 69 -2.72 6.49 -6.40
N MET A 70 -1.67 6.80 -7.15
CA MET A 70 -1.80 7.32 -8.52
C MET A 70 -2.37 6.25 -9.46
N LEU A 71 -1.87 5.02 -9.37
CA LEU A 71 -2.37 3.91 -10.17
C LEU A 71 -3.85 3.63 -9.88
N ALA A 72 -4.26 3.65 -8.62
CA ALA A 72 -5.65 3.51 -8.21
C ALA A 72 -6.53 4.56 -8.89
N ARG A 73 -6.15 5.84 -8.84
CA ARG A 73 -6.89 6.92 -9.51
C ARG A 73 -6.93 6.75 -11.03
N LYS A 74 -5.83 6.32 -11.65
CA LYS A 74 -5.77 6.11 -13.10
C LYS A 74 -6.67 4.97 -13.57
N TRP A 75 -6.70 3.86 -12.84
CA TRP A 75 -7.46 2.67 -13.21
C TRP A 75 -8.92 2.72 -12.78
N PHE A 76 -9.23 3.46 -11.72
CA PHE A 76 -10.56 3.61 -11.16
C PHE A 76 -10.98 5.10 -11.13
N PRO A 77 -11.18 5.73 -12.30
CA PRO A 77 -11.39 7.16 -12.39
C PRO A 77 -12.72 7.62 -11.74
N ASN A 78 -13.71 6.73 -11.60
CA ASN A 78 -15.01 7.07 -11.02
C ASN A 78 -15.16 6.68 -9.54
N THR A 79 -14.15 6.02 -8.97
CA THR A 79 -14.16 5.58 -7.57
C THR A 79 -13.80 6.72 -6.63
N GLU A 80 -14.56 6.88 -5.54
CA GLU A 80 -14.13 7.74 -4.43
C GLU A 80 -13.01 7.02 -3.66
N ILE A 81 -11.81 7.60 -3.64
CA ILE A 81 -10.66 7.03 -2.93
C ILE A 81 -10.38 7.88 -1.70
N LYS A 82 -10.36 7.22 -0.54
CA LYS A 82 -10.05 7.85 0.74
C LYS A 82 -8.98 7.06 1.48
N ILE A 83 -7.90 7.73 1.81
CA ILE A 83 -6.78 7.17 2.56
C ILE A 83 -6.91 7.56 4.03
N VAL A 84 -6.75 6.58 4.91
CA VAL A 84 -6.69 6.75 6.35
C VAL A 84 -5.26 6.46 6.81
N THR A 85 -4.53 7.49 7.24
CA THR A 85 -3.10 7.38 7.57
C THR A 85 -2.76 7.87 8.97
N PRO A 86 -1.81 7.25 9.71
CA PRO A 86 -1.35 7.73 11.01
C PRO A 86 -0.78 9.16 10.92
N ARG A 87 -1.14 10.03 11.87
CA ARG A 87 -0.67 11.42 11.91
C ARG A 87 0.85 11.50 11.95
N VAL A 88 1.50 10.59 12.67
CA VAL A 88 2.96 10.50 12.78
C VAL A 88 3.65 10.21 11.44
N CYS A 89 2.93 9.64 10.48
CA CYS A 89 3.46 9.41 9.14
C CYS A 89 3.41 10.67 8.27
N MET A 90 2.52 11.62 8.59
CA MET A 90 2.39 12.89 7.87
C MET A 90 3.27 14.02 8.46
N GLU A 91 3.94 13.80 9.59
CA GLU A 91 4.74 14.81 10.28
C GLU A 91 6.04 15.13 9.51
N GLY A 92 5.97 16.12 8.62
CA GLY A 92 7.13 16.63 7.85
C GLY A 92 6.85 16.81 6.36
N GLU A 93 5.87 16.07 5.82
CA GLU A 93 5.64 15.93 4.37
C GLU A 93 4.30 16.54 3.90
N VAL A 94 3.50 17.06 4.85
CA VAL A 94 2.14 17.61 4.65
C VAL A 94 1.97 18.48 3.40
N LYS A 95 2.97 19.32 3.06
CA LYS A 95 2.86 20.22 1.90
C LYS A 95 2.94 19.48 0.57
N ALA A 96 3.91 18.58 0.41
CA ALA A 96 4.08 17.80 -0.82
C ALA A 96 2.89 16.84 -1.02
N GLU A 97 2.48 16.16 0.05
CA GLU A 97 1.33 15.25 0.02
C GLU A 97 0.02 16.00 -0.27
N SER A 98 -0.17 17.20 0.30
CA SER A 98 -1.38 18.01 0.02
C SER A 98 -1.51 18.44 -1.44
N TYR A 99 -0.37 18.63 -2.14
CA TYR A 99 -0.38 18.91 -3.57
C TYR A 99 -0.87 17.70 -4.35
N TRP A 100 -0.31 16.52 -4.10
CA TRP A 100 -0.66 15.29 -4.81
C TRP A 100 -2.07 14.81 -4.52
N LEU A 101 -2.53 14.88 -3.27
CA LEU A 101 -3.92 14.56 -2.91
C LEU A 101 -4.92 15.37 -3.75
N LYS A 102 -4.63 16.65 -4.00
CA LYS A 102 -5.48 17.50 -4.84
C LYS A 102 -5.40 17.13 -6.33
N GLN A 103 -4.20 16.82 -6.84
CA GLN A 103 -4.03 16.43 -8.25
C GLN A 103 -4.69 15.08 -8.55
N LEU A 104 -4.66 14.15 -7.59
CA LEU A 104 -5.20 12.82 -7.72
C LEU A 104 -6.67 12.73 -7.30
N ASP A 105 -7.31 13.82 -6.85
CA ASP A 105 -8.66 13.81 -6.27
C ASP A 105 -8.83 12.72 -5.19
N ILE A 106 -7.83 12.59 -4.31
CA ILE A 106 -7.83 11.63 -3.20
C ILE A 106 -8.08 12.38 -1.91
N SER A 107 -9.00 11.86 -1.10
CA SER A 107 -9.26 12.41 0.23
C SER A 107 -8.38 11.75 1.28
N LEU A 108 -7.86 12.56 2.21
CA LEU A 108 -7.07 12.06 3.34
C LEU A 108 -7.81 12.22 4.67
N ALA A 109 -7.76 11.20 5.51
CA ALA A 109 -8.18 11.24 6.91
C ALA A 109 -7.03 10.80 7.82
N LEU A 110 -6.79 11.55 8.89
CA LEU A 110 -5.72 11.23 9.83
C LEU A 110 -6.18 10.25 10.92
N SER A 111 -5.29 9.32 11.23
CA SER A 111 -5.38 8.27 12.23
C SER A 111 -4.39 8.49 13.38
N PRO A 112 -4.63 8.00 14.60
CA PRO A 112 -5.90 7.46 15.08
C PRO A 112 -6.98 8.55 15.06
N PRO A 113 -8.14 8.36 14.40
CA PRO A 113 -9.32 9.04 14.91
C PRO A 113 -9.53 8.56 16.35
N LYS A 114 -10.15 9.38 17.19
CA LYS A 114 -10.56 8.94 18.54
C LYS A 114 -11.42 7.66 18.49
N ASP A 115 -12.08 7.39 17.35
CA ASP A 115 -12.73 6.12 17.06
C ASP A 115 -12.68 5.80 15.54
N ILE A 116 -12.04 4.69 15.13
CA ILE A 116 -12.01 4.25 13.72
C ILE A 116 -13.43 3.91 13.21
N VAL A 117 -14.37 3.65 14.13
CA VAL A 117 -15.79 3.44 13.80
C VAL A 117 -16.42 4.71 13.22
N SER A 118 -15.82 5.89 13.41
CA SER A 118 -16.28 7.10 12.71
C SER A 118 -16.21 6.95 11.18
N PHE A 119 -15.26 6.16 10.68
CA PHE A 119 -15.16 5.83 9.25
C PHE A 119 -16.23 4.84 8.78
N ALA A 120 -17.01 4.23 9.68
CA ALA A 120 -18.13 3.37 9.26
C ALA A 120 -19.16 4.12 8.42
N THR A 121 -19.28 5.43 8.59
CA THR A 121 -20.14 6.30 7.77
C THR A 121 -19.67 6.43 6.33
N LEU A 122 -18.43 6.04 6.05
CA LEU A 122 -17.79 6.09 4.74
C LEU A 122 -17.84 4.73 4.02
N VAL A 123 -18.34 3.69 4.69
CA VAL A 123 -18.42 2.35 4.14
C VAL A 123 -19.87 2.05 3.76
N ASN A 124 -20.10 1.86 2.47
CA ASN A 124 -21.34 1.38 1.89
C ASN A 124 -21.17 -0.05 1.34
N ASN A 125 -22.21 -0.58 0.69
CA ASN A 125 -22.22 -1.96 0.21
C ASN A 125 -21.17 -2.23 -0.89
N ASP A 126 -20.76 -1.20 -1.64
CA ASP A 126 -19.80 -1.32 -2.74
C ASP A 126 -18.41 -0.78 -2.37
N THR A 127 -18.17 -0.58 -1.08
CA THR A 127 -16.88 -0.11 -0.58
C THR A 127 -15.90 -1.27 -0.44
N VAL A 128 -14.73 -1.14 -1.06
CA VAL A 128 -13.57 -1.96 -0.74
C VAL A 128 -12.87 -1.39 0.49
N ILE A 129 -12.68 -2.23 1.50
CA ILE A 129 -11.76 -1.91 2.59
C ILE A 129 -10.38 -2.43 2.19
N ASP A 130 -9.49 -1.50 1.89
CA ASP A 130 -8.10 -1.81 1.57
C ASP A 130 -7.22 -1.60 2.79
N VAL A 131 -6.40 -2.61 3.13
CA VAL A 131 -5.62 -2.63 4.36
C VAL A 131 -4.18 -2.92 4.03
N ASP A 132 -3.36 -1.87 4.04
CA ASP A 132 -1.94 -2.06 4.24
C ASP A 132 -1.67 -2.45 5.69
N PHE A 133 -0.89 -3.50 5.91
CA PHE A 133 -0.57 -3.94 7.26
C PHE A 133 0.47 -3.05 7.94
N ASP A 134 1.21 -2.24 7.19
CA ASP A 134 2.10 -1.23 7.72
C ASP A 134 1.37 -0.08 8.46
N TYR A 135 0.09 0.12 8.16
CA TYR A 135 -0.80 1.02 8.88
C TYR A 135 -0.99 0.57 10.34
N LEU A 136 -0.87 -0.74 10.62
CA LEU A 136 -1.18 -1.33 11.91
C LEU A 136 0.08 -1.41 12.79
N GLY A 137 0.09 -0.65 13.87
CA GLY A 137 1.19 -0.66 14.85
C GLY A 137 1.38 -2.04 15.51
N ASP A 138 0.28 -2.82 15.56
CA ASP A 138 0.28 -4.20 16.05
C ASP A 138 1.10 -5.15 15.17
N LEU A 139 1.23 -4.87 13.87
CA LEU A 139 1.80 -5.78 12.86
C LEU A 139 3.21 -5.40 12.42
N GLN A 140 3.83 -4.34 12.95
CA GLN A 140 5.15 -3.90 12.51
C GLN A 140 6.26 -4.96 12.59
N ASN A 141 6.11 -6.05 13.35
CA ASN A 141 7.12 -7.13 13.37
C ASN A 141 6.80 -8.28 12.39
N GLU A 142 5.74 -8.14 11.59
CA GLU A 142 5.20 -9.20 10.72
C GLU A 142 5.11 -8.77 9.24
N ILE A 143 5.61 -7.58 8.91
CA ILE A 143 5.54 -6.96 7.58
C ILE A 143 6.93 -6.77 6.94
N TYR A 144 6.96 -6.53 5.62
CA TYR A 144 8.21 -6.39 4.87
C TYR A 144 8.99 -5.11 5.17
N ILE A 145 8.30 -3.98 5.36
CA ILE A 145 8.93 -2.66 5.57
C ILE A 145 8.43 -2.08 6.90
N PRO A 146 9.00 -2.51 8.04
CA PRO A 146 8.54 -2.04 9.33
C PRO A 146 9.02 -0.62 9.63
N ARG A 147 8.16 0.19 10.26
CA ARG A 147 8.57 1.45 10.88
C ARG A 147 9.40 1.14 12.12
N MET A 148 10.71 1.36 12.01
CA MET A 148 11.68 1.09 13.07
C MET A 148 12.37 2.39 13.51
N GLY A 149 12.63 2.54 14.81
CA GLY A 149 13.38 3.68 15.33
C GLY A 149 13.20 3.89 16.83
N PRO A 150 14.09 4.63 17.50
CA PRO A 150 14.00 4.90 18.94
C PRO A 150 12.74 5.70 19.32
N ASP A 151 12.21 6.49 18.38
CA ASP A 151 11.01 7.30 18.57
C ASP A 151 9.72 6.61 18.14
N TYR A 152 9.81 5.39 17.59
CA TYR A 152 8.63 4.63 17.14
C TYR A 152 7.73 4.25 18.32
N LYS A 153 6.44 4.59 18.18
CA LYS A 153 5.41 4.28 19.16
C LYS A 153 4.23 3.58 18.46
N PRO A 154 4.00 2.29 18.72
CA PRO A 154 2.91 1.54 18.08
C PRO A 154 1.51 2.15 18.25
N TYR A 155 1.27 2.89 19.33
CA TYR A 155 -0.02 3.51 19.59
C TYR A 155 -0.32 4.75 18.74
N GLU A 156 0.68 5.26 18.00
CA GLU A 156 0.51 6.36 17.05
C GLU A 156 -0.04 5.87 15.70
N PHE A 157 -0.06 4.55 15.48
CA PHE A 157 -0.56 3.86 14.29
C PHE A 157 -2.00 3.35 14.46
N GLY A 158 -2.53 2.73 13.41
CA GLY A 158 -3.76 1.95 13.45
C GLY A 158 -3.67 0.75 14.41
N SER A 159 -4.85 0.25 14.80
CA SER A 159 -4.96 -0.94 15.68
C SER A 159 -5.77 -2.02 15.02
N LEU A 160 -5.27 -3.24 15.10
CA LEU A 160 -5.87 -4.45 14.54
C LEU A 160 -7.28 -4.68 15.11
N GLU A 161 -7.45 -4.55 16.42
CA GLU A 161 -8.75 -4.71 17.09
C GLU A 161 -9.77 -3.65 16.68
N ARG A 162 -9.31 -2.41 16.47
CA ARG A 162 -10.17 -1.32 16.01
C ARG A 162 -10.63 -1.56 14.56
N LEU A 163 -9.72 -1.98 13.68
CA LEU A 163 -10.05 -2.35 12.31
C LEU A 163 -11.05 -3.50 12.24
N LEU A 164 -10.86 -4.56 13.05
CA LEU A 164 -11.82 -5.66 13.16
C LEU A 164 -13.20 -5.20 13.63
N ARG A 165 -13.28 -4.20 14.52
CA ARG A 165 -14.58 -3.60 14.92
C ARG A 165 -15.25 -2.89 13.76
N LEU A 166 -14.50 -2.12 12.95
CA LEU A 166 -15.02 -1.46 11.75
C LEU A 166 -15.57 -2.49 10.76
N ILE A 167 -14.77 -3.51 10.41
CA ILE A 167 -15.16 -4.58 9.47
C ILE A 167 -16.40 -5.33 9.97
N ARG A 168 -16.52 -5.58 11.29
CA ARG A 168 -17.69 -6.25 11.86
C ARG A 168 -18.96 -5.39 11.76
N ALA A 169 -18.82 -4.07 11.93
CA ALA A 169 -19.92 -3.13 11.89
C ALA A 169 -20.43 -2.90 10.46
N THR A 170 -19.50 -2.77 9.51
CA THR A 170 -19.78 -2.37 8.12
C THR A 170 -19.95 -3.56 7.19
N LYS A 171 -19.28 -4.68 7.48
CA LYS A 171 -19.40 -5.96 6.78
C LYS A 171 -19.18 -5.86 5.25
N PRO A 172 -18.07 -5.24 4.78
CA PRO A 172 -17.81 -5.10 3.34
C PRO A 172 -17.82 -6.45 2.62
N ASP A 173 -18.13 -6.45 1.32
CA ASP A 173 -18.10 -7.68 0.54
C ASP A 173 -16.68 -8.05 0.09
N LEU A 174 -15.80 -7.06 -0.05
CA LEU A 174 -14.41 -7.24 -0.43
C LEU A 174 -13.48 -6.48 0.51
N ILE A 175 -12.45 -7.18 0.98
CA ILE A 175 -11.33 -6.63 1.74
C ILE A 175 -10.05 -6.97 0.99
N THR A 176 -9.11 -6.05 0.91
CA THR A 176 -7.76 -6.32 0.43
C THR A 176 -6.76 -6.17 1.57
N CYS A 177 -5.75 -7.03 1.59
CA CYS A 177 -4.69 -7.02 2.60
C CYS A 177 -3.33 -7.19 1.92
N SER A 178 -2.36 -6.34 2.26
CA SER A 178 -0.99 -6.36 1.73
C SER A 178 0.07 -6.50 2.84
N GLU A 179 1.34 -6.61 2.42
CA GLU A 179 2.54 -6.42 3.23
C GLU A 179 2.90 -7.44 4.31
N ALA A 180 2.05 -8.44 4.57
CA ALA A 180 2.44 -9.55 5.44
C ALA A 180 3.61 -10.36 4.87
N THR A 181 4.60 -10.62 5.71
CA THR A 181 5.64 -11.61 5.44
C THR A 181 5.07 -13.03 5.29
N ILE A 182 5.70 -13.83 4.44
CA ILE A 182 5.44 -15.27 4.29
C ILE A 182 5.66 -15.99 5.62
N ALA A 183 6.68 -15.60 6.40
CA ALA A 183 6.88 -16.12 7.76
C ALA A 183 5.68 -15.88 8.66
N ALA A 184 5.14 -14.65 8.72
CA ALA A 184 3.96 -14.35 9.52
C ALA A 184 2.72 -15.10 9.01
N LEU A 185 2.55 -15.22 7.70
CA LEU A 185 1.44 -15.99 7.11
C LEU A 185 1.50 -17.50 7.42
N ASN A 186 2.70 -18.05 7.63
CA ASN A 186 2.90 -19.45 7.97
C ASN A 186 2.92 -19.72 9.48
N ASP A 187 3.14 -18.71 10.32
CA ASP A 187 3.07 -18.85 11.77
C ASP A 187 1.61 -18.77 12.27
N PRO A 188 1.02 -19.86 12.80
CA PRO A 188 -0.34 -19.84 13.30
C PRO A 188 -0.56 -18.92 14.52
N ASN A 189 0.51 -18.52 15.20
CA ASN A 189 0.46 -17.62 16.36
C ASN A 189 0.68 -16.15 15.99
N SER A 190 0.94 -15.84 14.71
CA SER A 190 1.12 -14.47 14.26
C SER A 190 -0.18 -13.68 14.40
N LYS A 191 -0.05 -12.37 14.62
CA LYS A 191 -1.18 -11.45 14.66
C LYS A 191 -1.85 -11.34 13.29
N THR A 192 -1.09 -11.50 12.22
CA THR A 192 -1.59 -11.63 10.85
C THR A 192 -2.56 -12.81 10.72
N ASN A 193 -2.17 -14.01 11.18
CA ASN A 193 -3.06 -15.17 11.16
C ASN A 193 -4.24 -15.02 12.12
N TYR A 194 -4.05 -14.35 13.26
CA TYR A 194 -5.16 -13.98 14.13
C TYR A 194 -6.19 -13.11 13.39
N PHE A 195 -5.76 -12.07 12.69
CA PHE A 195 -6.63 -11.19 11.90
C PHE A 195 -7.37 -11.97 10.81
N LEU A 196 -6.65 -12.72 9.96
CA LEU A 196 -7.24 -13.54 8.91
C LEU A 196 -8.21 -14.60 9.47
N GLY A 197 -7.88 -15.19 10.62
CA GLY A 197 -8.76 -16.12 11.34
C GLY A 197 -10.07 -15.47 11.80
N LYS A 198 -10.02 -14.22 12.27
CA LYS A 198 -11.23 -13.45 12.60
C LYS A 198 -12.08 -13.17 11.36
N LEU A 199 -11.48 -12.84 10.23
CA LEU A 199 -12.20 -12.64 8.97
C LEU A 199 -12.86 -13.95 8.48
N ARG A 200 -12.15 -15.09 8.54
CA ARG A 200 -12.77 -16.40 8.25
C ARG A 200 -13.98 -16.70 9.13
N ASN A 201 -13.87 -16.42 10.43
CA ASN A 201 -14.99 -16.58 11.37
C ASN A 201 -16.17 -15.64 11.10
N MET A 202 -15.94 -14.52 10.40
CA MET A 202 -16.99 -13.61 9.91
C MET A 202 -17.60 -14.06 8.57
N GLY A 203 -17.12 -15.17 7.99
CA GLY A 203 -17.62 -15.75 6.75
C GLY A 203 -16.90 -15.30 5.48
N TYR A 204 -15.72 -14.68 5.61
CA TYR A 204 -14.92 -14.31 4.44
C TYR A 204 -14.06 -15.48 3.94
N GLU A 205 -14.03 -15.66 2.62
CA GLU A 205 -13.07 -16.53 1.96
C GLU A 205 -11.73 -15.81 1.77
N ILE A 206 -10.62 -16.38 2.23
CA ILE A 206 -9.29 -15.78 2.02
C ILE A 206 -8.68 -16.33 0.73
N LYS A 207 -8.50 -15.48 -0.27
CA LYS A 207 -7.88 -15.81 -1.56
C LYS A 207 -6.50 -15.17 -1.65
N LYS A 208 -5.51 -15.97 -2.04
CA LYS A 208 -4.14 -15.50 -2.29
C LYS A 208 -4.06 -15.04 -3.74
N HIS A 209 -3.81 -13.76 -3.97
CA HIS A 209 -3.73 -13.20 -5.33
C HIS A 209 -2.29 -13.17 -5.85
N PHE A 210 -1.39 -12.54 -5.11
CA PHE A 210 0.04 -12.55 -5.42
C PHE A 210 0.85 -12.62 -4.12
N LEU A 211 1.49 -13.77 -3.89
CA LEU A 211 2.43 -13.94 -2.79
C LEU A 211 3.77 -14.38 -3.35
N PHE A 212 4.85 -13.85 -2.79
CA PHE A 212 6.19 -14.39 -3.04
C PHE A 212 6.32 -15.81 -2.50
N SER A 213 7.32 -16.54 -3.03
CA SER A 213 7.61 -17.88 -2.53
C SER A 213 8.32 -17.85 -1.17
N SER A 214 9.05 -16.77 -0.89
CA SER A 214 9.73 -16.54 0.39
C SER A 214 9.90 -15.05 0.71
N ASP A 215 10.24 -14.73 1.95
CA ASP A 215 10.51 -13.35 2.37
C ASP A 215 11.79 -12.80 1.74
N GLU A 216 12.81 -13.65 1.54
CA GLU A 216 14.06 -13.27 0.88
C GLU A 216 13.81 -12.82 -0.56
N GLU A 217 12.86 -13.47 -1.26
CA GLU A 217 12.50 -13.10 -2.62
C GLU A 217 11.86 -11.70 -2.68
N ALA A 218 10.91 -11.43 -1.78
CA ALA A 218 10.26 -10.13 -1.65
C ALA A 218 11.28 -9.04 -1.29
N ILE A 219 12.10 -9.28 -0.26
CA ILE A 219 13.14 -8.37 0.22
C ILE A 219 14.15 -8.06 -0.89
N ALA A 220 14.54 -9.05 -1.70
CA ALA A 220 15.46 -8.81 -2.82
C ALA A 220 14.92 -7.79 -3.82
N ARG A 221 13.61 -7.77 -4.09
CA ARG A 221 12.99 -6.78 -4.99
C ARG A 221 12.91 -5.41 -4.32
N LEU A 222 12.51 -5.35 -3.05
CA LEU A 222 12.50 -4.12 -2.27
C LEU A 222 13.90 -3.48 -2.18
N VAL A 223 14.96 -4.28 -2.03
CA VAL A 223 16.35 -3.78 -2.03
C VAL A 223 16.72 -3.11 -3.34
N ILE A 224 16.27 -3.64 -4.49
CA ILE A 224 16.53 -3.01 -5.80
C ILE A 224 15.85 -1.64 -5.85
N ILE A 225 14.57 -1.57 -5.49
CA ILE A 225 13.82 -0.31 -5.50
C ILE A 225 14.39 0.71 -4.53
N ARG A 226 14.74 0.29 -3.30
CA ARG A 226 15.40 1.16 -2.33
C ARG A 226 16.74 1.70 -2.82
N ARG A 227 17.54 0.88 -3.50
CA ARG A 227 18.80 1.35 -4.10
C ARG A 227 18.55 2.38 -5.20
N PHE A 228 17.48 2.21 -5.98
CA PHE A 228 17.06 3.20 -6.96
C PHE A 228 16.60 4.50 -6.29
N SER A 229 15.76 4.46 -5.25
CA SER A 229 15.34 5.66 -4.51
C SER A 229 16.53 6.43 -3.95
N ILE A 230 17.50 5.74 -3.32
CA ILE A 230 18.73 6.36 -2.82
C ILE A 230 19.56 6.96 -3.97
N TYR A 231 19.65 6.26 -5.10
CA TYR A 231 20.36 6.78 -6.27
C TYR A 231 19.69 8.07 -6.78
N LEU A 232 18.36 8.08 -6.86
CA LEU A 232 17.57 9.23 -7.26
C LEU A 232 17.79 10.42 -6.32
N GLU A 233 17.71 10.22 -5.00
CA GLU A 233 17.96 11.26 -3.98
C GLU A 233 19.35 11.89 -4.10
N ASN A 234 20.37 11.11 -4.45
CA ASN A 234 21.74 11.61 -4.55
C ASN A 234 22.05 12.34 -5.88
N ASN A 235 21.26 12.12 -6.93
CA ASN A 235 21.55 12.60 -8.29
C ASN A 235 20.49 13.57 -8.85
N SER A 236 19.46 13.91 -8.09
CA SER A 236 18.40 14.83 -8.52
C SER A 236 18.25 16.02 -7.58
N SER A 237 17.59 17.07 -8.06
CA SER A 237 17.14 18.18 -7.22
C SER A 237 16.25 17.70 -6.06
N SER A 238 16.24 18.43 -4.95
CA SER A 238 15.47 18.07 -3.75
C SER A 238 13.96 18.06 -4.04
N GLU A 239 13.25 17.05 -3.53
CA GLU A 239 11.79 17.01 -3.58
C GLU A 239 11.16 18.25 -2.91
N PRO A 240 10.01 18.76 -3.40
CA PRO A 240 9.16 18.24 -4.49
C PRO A 240 9.46 18.84 -5.88
N ASP A 241 10.58 19.56 -6.04
CA ASP A 241 10.92 20.27 -7.29
C ASP A 241 11.57 19.35 -8.36
N ARG A 242 11.63 18.05 -8.10
CA ARG A 242 12.21 17.06 -9.01
C ARG A 242 11.46 17.06 -10.34
N SER A 243 12.18 17.29 -11.43
CA SER A 243 11.62 17.24 -12.78
C SER A 243 11.41 15.79 -13.23
N LEU A 244 10.41 15.57 -14.09
CA LEU A 244 10.17 14.25 -14.69
C LEU A 244 11.42 13.76 -15.42
N ASP A 245 12.08 14.64 -16.18
CA ASP A 245 13.31 14.35 -16.92
C ASP A 245 14.42 13.80 -16.01
N GLU A 246 14.60 14.35 -14.79
CA GLU A 246 15.58 13.83 -13.83
C GLU A 246 15.26 12.40 -13.34
N ILE A 247 13.98 12.07 -13.14
CA ILE A 247 13.57 10.72 -12.74
C ILE A 247 13.79 9.74 -13.89
N GLU A 248 13.46 10.15 -15.12
CA GLU A 248 13.64 9.34 -16.32
C GLU A 248 15.12 9.05 -16.61
N ASP A 249 15.97 10.07 -16.54
CA ASP A 249 17.41 9.95 -16.74
C ASP A 249 18.04 9.04 -15.67
N ALA A 250 17.68 9.24 -14.40
CA ALA A 250 18.17 8.41 -13.30
C ALA A 250 17.74 6.94 -13.45
N ALA A 251 16.50 6.68 -13.88
CA ALA A 251 16.02 5.33 -14.12
C ALA A 251 16.77 4.66 -15.27
N ASN A 252 16.96 5.37 -16.38
CA ASN A 252 17.73 4.86 -17.50
C ASN A 252 19.18 4.56 -17.11
N GLU A 253 19.84 5.44 -16.35
CA GLU A 253 21.22 5.22 -15.91
C GLU A 253 21.32 4.04 -14.93
N PHE A 254 20.44 3.97 -13.93
CA PHE A 254 20.50 2.95 -12.88
C PHE A 254 20.16 1.55 -13.41
N PHE A 255 19.18 1.45 -14.32
CA PHE A 255 18.66 0.18 -14.84
C PHE A 255 19.24 -0.24 -16.19
N ALA A 256 20.01 0.60 -16.90
CA ALA A 256 20.72 0.20 -18.13
C ALA A 256 22.12 -0.40 -17.89
N GLY A 257 22.59 -0.40 -16.64
CA GLY A 257 23.88 -0.96 -16.21
C GLY A 257 23.94 -2.47 -16.13
#